data_AF-A0A7C4JA42-F1
#
_entry.id   AF-A0A7C4JA42-F1
#
_cell.length_a   1.000
_cell.length_b   1.000
_cell.length_c   1.000
_cell.angle_alpha   90.00
_cell.angle_beta   90.00
_cell.angle_gamma   90.00
#
_symmetry.space_group_name_H-M   'P 1'
#
loop_
_entity.id
_entity.type
_entity.pdbx_description
1 polymer ?
#
loop_
_entity_poly.entity_id
_entity_poly.type
_entity_poly.pdbx_seq_one_letter_code
_entity_poly.pdbx_strand_id
1 'polypeptide(L)'
;MRVEFYGIYRPLVGSKSIEFEDDLTLRQLLQQIVTRYPALRSELLDEQGQLHPWLPLYVNGRNPRLWADGLDRPIGAVEVVSIFSPIASGKINVEVVKRARGDETP
;
A
#
# COMPACT_ATOMS: atom_id res chain seq x y z
N MET A 1 2.64 -11.37 8.31
CA MET A 1 3.25 -10.03 8.19
C MET A 1 2.16 -8.98 8.36
N ARG A 2 2.50 -7.81 8.90
CA ARG A 2 1.54 -6.71 9.10
C ARG A 2 1.83 -5.59 8.10
N VAL A 3 0.81 -5.14 7.39
CA VAL A 3 0.91 -3.96 6.52
C VAL A 3 0.16 -2.80 7.16
N GLU A 4 0.85 -1.69 7.37
CA GLU A 4 0.30 -0.48 7.96
C GLU A 4 0.17 0.61 6.91
N PHE A 5 -1.02 1.23 6.87
CA PHE A 5 -1.35 2.29 5.92
C PHE A 5 -1.38 3.65 6.62
N TYR A 6 -0.93 4.68 5.92
CA TYR A 6 -0.92 6.06 6.42
C TYR A 6 -1.56 7.04 5.42
N GLY A 7 -1.97 8.20 5.93
CA GLY A 7 -2.62 9.23 5.13
C GLY A 7 -3.94 8.76 4.52
N ILE A 8 -4.18 9.12 3.26
CA ILE A 8 -5.41 8.80 2.53
C ILE A 8 -5.58 7.31 2.21
N TYR A 9 -4.56 6.48 2.42
CA TYR A 9 -4.68 5.04 2.22
C TYR A 9 -5.53 4.37 3.31
N ARG A 10 -5.56 4.91 4.53
CA ARG A 10 -6.41 4.37 5.61
C ARG A 10 -7.90 4.35 5.24
N PRO A 11 -8.52 5.46 4.78
CA PRO A 11 -9.91 5.41 4.33
C PRO A 11 -10.09 4.58 3.06
N LEU A 12 -9.10 4.46 2.18
CA LEU A 12 -9.19 3.61 0.97
C LEU A 12 -9.20 2.11 1.30
N VAL A 13 -8.44 1.69 2.32
CA VAL A 13 -8.40 0.31 2.84
C VAL A 13 -9.53 0.04 3.83
N GLY A 14 -9.97 1.07 4.57
CA GLY A 14 -11.00 0.97 5.60
C GLY A 14 -10.46 0.48 6.94
N SER A 15 -9.14 0.38 7.07
CA SER A 15 -8.45 -0.09 8.28
C SER A 15 -7.07 0.56 8.36
N LYS A 16 -6.51 0.63 9.57
CA LYS A 16 -5.16 1.17 9.80
C LYS A 16 -4.07 0.18 9.36
N SER A 17 -4.38 -1.10 9.42
CA SER A 17 -3.50 -2.19 9.05
C SER A 17 -4.29 -3.39 8.53
N ILE A 18 -3.59 -4.27 7.83
CA ILE A 18 -4.05 -5.60 7.43
C ILE A 18 -2.95 -6.61 7.73
N GLU A 19 -3.33 -7.88 7.90
CA GLU A 19 -2.41 -8.98 8.19
C GLU A 19 -2.45 -10.00 7.06
N PHE A 20 -1.29 -10.56 6.74
CA PHE A 20 -1.11 -11.67 5.81
C PHE A 20 -0.40 -12.81 6.54
N GLU A 21 -0.82 -14.04 6.34
CA GLU A 21 -0.23 -15.20 7.05
C GLU A 21 0.93 -15.83 6.27
N ASP A 22 0.95 -15.67 4.94
CA ASP A 22 1.98 -16.24 4.06
C ASP A 22 3.28 -15.43 4.07
N ASP A 23 4.40 -16.11 3.83
CA ASP A 23 5.66 -15.48 3.46
C ASP A 23 5.58 -15.07 1.98
N LEU A 24 5.66 -13.76 1.72
CA LEU A 24 5.50 -13.17 0.40
C LEU A 24 6.71 -12.30 0.08
N THR A 25 7.09 -12.22 -1.21
CA THR A 25 7.95 -11.13 -1.65
C THR A 25 7.21 -9.80 -1.56
N LEU A 26 7.95 -8.68 -1.47
CA LEU A 26 7.32 -7.36 -1.49
C LEU A 26 6.50 -7.14 -2.77
N ARG A 27 6.97 -7.68 -3.91
CA ARG A 27 6.19 -7.69 -5.16
C ARG A 27 4.87 -8.44 -5.02
N GLN A 28 4.89 -9.66 -4.49
CA GLN A 28 3.68 -10.47 -4.30
C GLN A 28 2.70 -9.81 -3.32
N LEU A 29 3.22 -9.26 -2.23
CA LEU A 29 2.44 -8.50 -1.25
C LEU A 29 1.70 -7.33 -1.91
N LEU A 30 2.42 -6.51 -2.69
CA LEU A 30 1.82 -5.38 -3.41
C LEU A 30 0.74 -5.83 -4.39
N GLN A 31 0.96 -6.93 -5.11
CA GLN A 31 -0.05 -7.51 -6.00
C GLN A 31 -1.31 -7.93 -5.22
N GLN A 32 -1.17 -8.64 -4.10
CA GLN A 32 -2.32 -9.01 -3.28
C GLN A 32 -3.07 -7.80 -2.72
N ILE A 33 -2.35 -6.76 -2.29
CA ILE A 33 -2.96 -5.51 -1.82
C ILE A 33 -3.81 -4.86 -2.92
N VAL A 34 -3.28 -4.71 -4.14
CA VAL A 34 -4.05 -4.06 -5.22
C VAL A 34 -5.16 -4.94 -5.77
N THR A 35 -5.06 -6.27 -5.65
CA THR A 35 -6.16 -7.20 -5.95
C THR A 35 -7.30 -7.04 -4.95
N ARG A 36 -6.99 -6.91 -3.65
CA ARG A 36 -8.00 -6.73 -2.60
C ARG A 36 -8.55 -5.30 -2.54
N TYR A 37 -7.73 -4.31 -2.90
CA TYR A 37 -8.06 -2.88 -2.86
C TYR A 37 -7.71 -2.22 -4.20
N PRO A 38 -8.55 -2.40 -5.25
CA PRO A 38 -8.27 -1.89 -6.60
C PRO A 38 -8.04 -0.38 -6.65
N ALA A 39 -8.64 0.40 -5.75
CA ALA A 39 -8.44 1.85 -5.65
C ALA A 39 -7.00 2.26 -5.30
N LEU A 40 -6.20 1.35 -4.71
CA LEU A 40 -4.78 1.59 -4.45
C LEU A 40 -3.89 1.26 -5.66
N ARG A 41 -4.43 0.65 -6.73
CA ARG A 41 -3.61 0.18 -7.85
C ARG A 41 -2.81 1.30 -8.50
N SER A 42 -3.48 2.37 -8.92
CA SER A 42 -2.84 3.52 -9.56
C SER A 42 -1.93 4.32 -8.62
N GLU A 43 -2.20 4.23 -7.31
CA GLU A 43 -1.44 4.92 -6.27
C GLU A 43 -0.13 4.23 -5.93
N LEU A 44 -0.10 2.89 -5.97
CA LEU A 44 1.06 2.09 -5.62
C LEU A 44 1.89 1.68 -6.85
N LEU A 45 1.23 1.33 -7.95
CA LEU A 45 1.83 0.74 -9.13
C LEU A 45 1.60 1.59 -10.39
N ASP A 46 2.55 1.55 -11.31
CA ASP A 46 2.39 2.09 -12.65
C ASP A 46 1.61 1.14 -13.58
N GLU A 47 1.42 1.57 -14.84
CA GLU A 47 0.71 0.79 -15.86
C GLU A 47 1.40 -0.56 -16.16
N GLN A 48 2.71 -0.63 -15.97
CA GLN A 48 3.54 -1.83 -16.13
C GLN A 48 3.56 -2.71 -14.86
N GLY A 49 2.84 -2.31 -13.81
CA GLY A 49 2.77 -3.03 -12.54
C GLY A 49 4.01 -2.88 -11.65
N GLN A 50 4.87 -1.90 -11.91
CA GLN A 50 6.04 -1.59 -11.09
C GLN A 50 5.70 -0.59 -9.99
N LEU A 51 6.40 -0.67 -8.86
CA LEU A 51 6.19 0.23 -7.73
C LEU A 51 6.66 1.66 -8.05
N HIS A 52 5.76 2.64 -7.90
CA HIS A 52 6.06 4.05 -8.15
C HIS A 52 7.30 4.54 -7.39
N PRO A 53 8.29 5.15 -8.05
CA PRO A 53 9.56 5.52 -7.42
C PRO A 53 9.42 6.55 -6.30
N TRP A 54 8.37 7.37 -6.34
CA TRP A 54 8.06 8.38 -5.33
C TRP A 54 7.23 7.85 -4.15
N LEU A 55 6.75 6.60 -4.19
CA LEU A 55 5.95 6.04 -3.10
C LEU A 55 6.86 5.74 -1.89
N PRO A 56 6.64 6.37 -0.73
CA PRO A 56 7.36 6.03 0.47
C PRO A 56 6.84 4.71 1.04
N LEU A 57 7.69 3.68 0.97
CA LEU A 57 7.42 2.33 1.47
C LEU A 57 8.62 1.84 2.26
N TYR A 58 8.35 1.24 3.42
CA TYR A 58 9.38 0.75 4.33
C TYR A 58 9.03 -0.64 4.85
N VAL A 59 10.04 -1.48 5.06
CA VAL A 59 9.91 -2.75 5.77
C VAL A 59 10.76 -2.65 7.02
N ASN A 60 10.14 -2.77 8.20
CA ASN A 60 10.78 -2.56 9.50
C ASN A 60 11.63 -1.27 9.53
N GLY A 61 11.08 -0.19 8.97
CA GLY A 61 11.72 1.13 8.90
C GLY A 61 12.82 1.28 7.84
N ARG A 62 13.11 0.26 7.03
CA ARG A 62 14.16 0.28 6.00
C ARG A 62 13.55 0.41 4.62
N ASN A 63 14.19 1.22 3.75
CA ASN A 63 13.74 1.38 2.38
C ASN A 63 14.18 0.16 1.53
N PRO A 64 13.23 -0.63 0.98
CA PRO A 64 13.54 -1.85 0.24
C PRO A 64 14.24 -1.59 -1.10
N ARG A 65 14.17 -0.37 -1.64
CA ARG A 65 14.88 0.01 -2.87
C ARG A 65 16.40 0.06 -2.71
N LEU A 66 16.90 0.09 -1.46
CA LEU A 66 18.32 0.07 -1.14
C LEU A 66 18.86 -1.35 -0.95
N TRP A 67 18.01 -2.37 -1.04
CA TRP A 67 18.43 -3.77 -0.92
C TRP A 67 18.91 -4.30 -2.27
N ALA A 68 19.90 -5.19 -2.25
CA ALA A 68 20.40 -5.85 -3.46
C ALA A 68 19.29 -6.65 -4.18
N ASP A 69 18.41 -7.29 -3.41
CA ASP A 69 17.30 -8.11 -3.90
C ASP A 69 16.01 -7.30 -4.20
N GLY A 70 16.03 -5.99 -3.93
CA GLY A 70 14.92 -5.08 -4.23
C GLY A 70 13.54 -5.55 -3.74
N LEU A 71 12.56 -5.56 -4.64
CA LEU A 71 11.17 -5.96 -4.37
C LEU A 71 10.95 -7.48 -4.32
N ASP A 72 11.94 -8.25 -4.75
CA ASP A 72 11.87 -9.71 -4.83
C ASP A 72 12.39 -10.36 -3.54
N ARG A 73 12.87 -9.54 -2.58
CA ARG A 73 13.20 -10.01 -1.23
C ARG A 73 11.96 -10.60 -0.53
N PRO A 74 12.07 -11.80 0.06
CA PRO A 74 11.02 -12.36 0.89
C PRO A 74 10.83 -11.52 2.17
N ILE A 75 9.57 -11.26 2.51
CA ILE A 75 9.15 -10.57 3.72
C ILE A 75 8.53 -11.61 4.64
N GLY A 76 9.17 -11.82 5.80
CA GLY A 76 8.73 -12.84 6.75
C GLY A 76 7.41 -12.49 7.44
N ALA A 77 6.70 -13.50 7.91
CA ALA A 77 5.41 -13.35 8.58
C ALA A 77 5.40 -12.43 9.83
N VAL A 78 6.54 -12.09 10.43
CA VAL A 78 6.63 -11.18 11.60
C VAL A 78 7.02 -9.74 11.23
N GLU A 79 7.35 -9.48 9.97
CA GLU A 79 7.79 -8.16 9.51
C GLU A 79 6.61 -7.18 9.41
N VAL A 80 6.92 -5.90 9.60
CA VAL A 80 5.98 -4.78 9.41
C VAL A 80 6.32 -4.02 8.14
N VAL A 81 5.35 -3.87 7.26
CA VAL A 81 5.45 -3.08 6.03
C VAL A 81 4.63 -1.80 6.19
N SER A 82 5.27 -0.65 6.10
CA SER A 82 4.63 0.66 6.24
C SER A 82 4.51 1.32 4.86
N ILE A 83 3.29 1.66 4.46
CA ILE A 83 2.99 2.32 3.19
C ILE A 83 2.38 3.69 3.45
N PHE A 84 3.08 4.73 3.01
CA PHE A 84 2.65 6.11 3.18
C PHE A 84 2.06 6.63 1.89
N SER A 85 0.89 7.24 1.99
CA SER A 85 0.42 8.08 0.88
C SER A 85 1.46 9.15 0.60
N PRO A 86 1.86 9.37 -0.66
CA PRO A 86 2.63 10.55 -1.01
C PRO A 86 1.79 11.75 -0.57
N ILE A 87 2.43 12.72 0.09
CA ILE A 87 1.77 13.95 0.52
C ILE A 87 1.51 14.78 -0.74
N ALA A 88 0.43 14.46 -1.46
CA ALA A 88 -0.10 15.35 -2.47
C ALA A 88 -0.68 16.56 -1.72
N SER A 89 0.07 17.65 -1.74
CA SER A 89 -0.35 18.99 -1.30
C SER A 89 -1.84 19.25 -1.59
N GLY A 90 -2.67 19.23 -0.54
CA GLY A 90 -3.97 19.89 -0.46
C GLY A 90 -5.12 19.51 -1.41
N LYS A 91 -4.99 18.51 -2.31
CA LYS A 91 -6.00 18.27 -3.37
C LYS A 91 -6.74 16.93 -3.34
N ILE A 92 -6.56 16.11 -2.30
CA ILE A 92 -7.38 14.91 -2.17
C ILE A 92 -8.57 15.23 -1.27
N ASN A 93 -9.70 15.55 -1.89
CA ASN A 93 -10.98 15.65 -1.19
C ASN A 93 -11.37 14.26 -0.69
N VAL A 94 -11.23 14.05 0.62
CA VAL A 94 -11.60 12.80 1.31
C VAL A 94 -13.06 12.41 1.03
N GLU A 95 -13.93 13.39 0.74
CA GLU A 95 -15.31 13.16 0.30
C GLU A 95 -15.43 12.43 -1.05
N VAL A 96 -14.53 12.69 -2.01
CA VAL A 96 -14.55 11.99 -3.31
C VAL A 96 -14.14 10.52 -3.12
N VAL A 97 -13.20 10.27 -2.20
CA VAL A 97 -12.75 8.92 -1.84
C VAL A 97 -13.88 8.13 -1.15
N LYS A 98 -14.68 8.77 -0.29
CA LYS A 98 -15.87 8.14 0.31
C LYS A 98 -16.93 7.79 -0.73
N ARG A 99 -17.19 8.67 -1.71
CA ARG A 99 -18.14 8.41 -2.81
C ARG A 99 -17.73 7.23 -3.70
N ALA A 100 -16.44 7.06 -3.97
CA ALA A 100 -15.94 5.93 -4.77
C ALA A 100 -16.12 4.56 -4.09
N ARG A 101 -16.36 4.52 -2.77
CA ARG A 101 -16.63 3.29 -2.02
C ARG A 101 -18.07 2.78 -2.12
N GLY A 102 -18.98 3.50 -2.79
CA GLY A 102 -20.39 3.09 -2.85
C GLY A 102 -21.07 3.07 -1.48
N ASP A 103 -20.51 3.78 -0.49
CA ASP A 103 -21.10 3.95 0.84
C ASP A 103 -22.13 5.10 0.75
N GLU A 104 -23.19 4.88 -0.04
CA GLU A 104 -24.46 5.54 0.19
C GLU A 104 -25.13 4.80 1.34
N THR A 105 -25.02 5.37 2.55
CA THR A 105 -25.98 5.06 3.61
C THR A 105 -26.86 6.31 3.79
N PRO A 106 -28.20 6.17 3.80
CA PRO A 106 -29.17 7.26 3.67
C PRO A 106 -29.13 8.32 4.76
#